data_AF-A3YEC3-F1
#
_entry.id   AF-A3YEC3-F1
#
_cell.length_a   1.000
_cell.length_b   1.000
_cell.length_c   1.000
_cell.angle_alpha   90.00
_cell.angle_beta   90.00
_cell.angle_gamma   90.00
#
_symmetry.space_group_name_H-M   'P 1'
#
loop_
_entity.id
_entity.type
_entity.pdbx_description
1 polymer ?
#
loop_
_entity_poly.entity_id
_entity_poly.type
_entity_poly.pdbx_seq_one_letter_code
_entity_poly.pdbx_strand_id
1 'polypeptide(L)'
;MWLAAIPAVSVYIGTTQVGWSLGGRGDTVLLTEASALPIAISFYFVLLGAVGAMAYAMYWMEHTYGVDASLERCFMLTTFTATPMMLAGLAGLYPVMWFDVMVGLAAITYTLKLLITGVPILGHISEERGFMFSMSVVTVGLCVLVAVLAITVILWSSITPPVFIR
;
A
#
# COMPACT_ATOMS: atom_id res chain seq x y z
N MET A 1 2.53 5.01 11.41
CA MET A 1 3.65 5.24 10.45
C MET A 1 4.69 4.13 10.48
N TRP A 2 5.15 3.65 11.63
CA TRP A 2 6.13 2.55 11.72
C TRP A 2 5.79 1.28 10.92
N LEU A 3 4.50 0.95 10.80
CA LEU A 3 4.03 -0.19 10.01
C LEU A 3 4.44 -0.12 8.52
N ALA A 4 4.61 1.08 7.95
CA ALA A 4 5.06 1.23 6.56
C ALA A 4 6.52 0.79 6.35
N ALA A 5 7.31 0.61 7.42
CA ALA A 5 8.64 0.03 7.32
C ALA A 5 8.59 -1.48 7.02
N ILE A 6 7.49 -2.17 7.39
CA ILE A 6 7.37 -3.63 7.21
C ILE A 6 7.49 -4.01 5.72
N PRO A 7 6.71 -3.45 4.78
CA PRO A 7 6.88 -3.78 3.36
C PRO A 7 8.27 -3.42 2.84
N ALA A 8 8.81 -2.25 3.21
CA ALA A 8 10.10 -1.78 2.71
C ALA A 8 11.27 -2.69 3.14
N VAL A 9 11.32 -3.06 4.41
CA VAL A 9 12.35 -3.96 4.95
C VAL A 9 12.16 -5.37 4.41
N SER A 10 10.92 -5.85 4.32
CA SER A 10 10.63 -7.20 3.83
C SER A 10 11.07 -7.37 2.37
N VAL A 11 10.73 -6.41 1.49
CA VAL A 11 11.15 -6.42 0.09
C VAL A 11 12.66 -6.27 -0.04
N TYR A 12 13.31 -5.44 0.77
CA TYR A 12 14.78 -5.34 0.79
C TYR A 12 15.43 -6.70 1.06
N ILE A 13 15.01 -7.37 2.13
CA ILE A 13 15.53 -8.69 2.52
C ILE A 13 15.21 -9.73 1.45
N GLY A 14 13.95 -9.83 1.03
CA GLY A 14 13.54 -10.84 0.06
C GLY A 14 14.24 -10.69 -1.28
N THR A 15 14.45 -9.46 -1.77
CA THR A 15 15.10 -9.25 -3.07
C THR A 15 16.62 -9.40 -3.04
N THR A 16 17.27 -9.24 -1.88
CA THR A 16 18.74 -9.35 -1.75
C THR A 16 19.21 -10.72 -1.28
N GLN A 17 18.42 -11.42 -0.47
CA GLN A 17 18.83 -12.68 0.17
C GLN A 17 18.10 -13.91 -0.41
N VAL A 18 16.81 -13.77 -0.74
CA VAL A 18 16.00 -14.88 -1.28
C VAL A 18 15.98 -14.87 -2.80
N GLY A 19 15.85 -13.69 -3.39
CA GLY A 19 15.70 -13.49 -4.83
C GLY A 19 14.32 -13.91 -5.34
N TRP A 20 14.02 -13.53 -6.57
CA TRP A 20 12.72 -13.74 -7.19
C TRP A 20 12.85 -14.42 -8.57
N SER A 21 11.78 -15.05 -9.05
CA SER A 21 11.74 -15.75 -10.33
C SER A 21 10.38 -15.59 -11.01
N LEU A 22 10.38 -15.26 -12.30
CA LEU A 22 9.18 -15.24 -13.14
C LEU A 22 8.89 -16.66 -13.66
N GLY A 23 7.85 -17.30 -13.12
CA GLY A 23 7.30 -18.54 -13.68
C GLY A 23 7.95 -19.85 -13.22
N GLY A 24 8.70 -19.85 -12.12
CA GLY A 24 9.14 -21.07 -11.40
C GLY A 24 10.13 -21.98 -12.15
N ARG A 25 10.55 -21.60 -13.37
CA ARG A 25 11.50 -22.34 -14.22
C ARG A 25 12.74 -21.52 -14.62
N GLY A 26 12.93 -20.33 -14.06
CA GLY A 26 14.08 -19.46 -14.32
C GLY A 26 15.01 -19.36 -13.13
N ASP A 27 16.28 -19.04 -13.41
CA ASP A 27 17.30 -18.72 -12.41
C ASP A 27 16.78 -17.65 -11.44
N THR A 28 17.06 -17.83 -10.16
CA THR A 28 16.67 -16.89 -9.12
C THR A 28 17.47 -15.61 -9.29
N VAL A 29 16.78 -14.48 -9.44
CA VAL A 29 17.40 -13.17 -9.65
C VAL A 29 17.44 -12.42 -8.33
N LEU A 30 18.63 -11.94 -7.95
CA LEU A 30 18.83 -11.13 -6.74
C LEU A 30 19.18 -9.69 -7.11
N LEU A 31 18.87 -8.76 -6.23
CA LEU A 31 19.41 -7.39 -6.29
C LEU A 31 20.69 -7.28 -5.46
N THR A 32 21.62 -6.45 -5.91
CA THR A 32 22.74 -6.01 -5.06
C THR A 32 22.22 -5.20 -3.88
N GLU A 33 22.79 -5.41 -2.69
CA GLU A 33 22.42 -4.65 -1.47
C GLU A 33 22.54 -3.13 -1.67
N ALA A 34 23.58 -2.70 -2.40
CA ALA A 34 23.82 -1.29 -2.72
C ALA A 34 22.70 -0.66 -3.55
N SER A 35 22.11 -1.40 -4.50
CA SER A 35 20.96 -0.92 -5.29
C SER A 35 19.62 -1.10 -4.56
N ALA A 36 19.47 -2.16 -3.76
CA ALA A 36 18.24 -2.46 -3.06
C ALA A 36 17.95 -1.48 -1.92
N LEU A 37 18.98 -0.96 -1.25
CA LEU A 37 18.81 -0.03 -0.13
C LEU A 37 18.09 1.28 -0.52
N PRO A 38 18.54 2.04 -1.53
CA PRO A 38 17.83 3.25 -1.95
C PRO A 38 16.44 2.96 -2.53
N ILE A 39 16.23 1.79 -3.14
CA ILE A 39 14.90 1.35 -3.59
C ILE A 39 13.97 1.17 -2.39
N ALA A 40 14.40 0.47 -1.34
CA ALA A 40 13.61 0.24 -0.13
C ALA A 40 13.27 1.54 0.60
N ILE A 41 14.24 2.47 0.71
CA ILE A 41 14.02 3.80 1.29
C ILE A 41 12.98 4.58 0.48
N SER A 42 13.11 4.60 -0.84
CA SER A 42 12.16 5.29 -1.72
C SER A 42 10.76 4.70 -1.58
N PHE A 43 10.65 3.36 -1.55
CA PHE A 43 9.39 2.65 -1.38
C PHE A 43 8.71 2.99 -0.06
N TYR A 44 9.46 3.08 1.04
CA TYR A 44 8.94 3.54 2.34
C TYR A 44 8.27 4.92 2.24
N PHE A 45 8.92 5.90 1.60
CA PHE A 45 8.36 7.24 1.44
C PHE A 45 7.14 7.27 0.51
N VAL A 46 7.13 6.45 -0.54
CA VAL A 46 5.95 6.30 -1.41
C VAL A 46 4.75 5.75 -0.63
N LEU A 47 4.95 4.76 0.24
CA LEU A 47 3.88 4.22 1.09
C LEU A 47 3.35 5.26 2.08
N LEU A 48 4.22 6.05 2.70
CA LEU A 48 3.79 7.16 3.56
C LEU A 48 3.00 8.22 2.78
N GLY A 49 3.47 8.57 1.59
CA GLY A 49 2.79 9.49 0.68
C GLY A 49 1.42 8.99 0.27
N ALA A 50 1.28 7.70 -0.03
CA ALA A 50 0.01 7.08 -0.39
C ALA A 50 -1.01 7.13 0.77
N VAL A 51 -0.59 6.82 2.00
CA VAL A 51 -1.44 6.93 3.20
C VAL A 51 -1.86 8.39 3.44
N GLY A 52 -0.94 9.34 3.30
CA GLY A 52 -1.25 10.77 3.42
C GLY A 52 -2.23 11.26 2.34
N ALA A 53 -2.02 10.84 1.09
CA ALA A 53 -2.91 11.17 -0.02
C ALA A 53 -4.32 10.60 0.18
N MET A 54 -4.44 9.37 0.68
CA MET A 54 -5.73 8.76 1.02
C MET A 54 -6.43 9.51 2.15
N ALA A 55 -5.73 9.82 3.24
CA ALA A 55 -6.33 10.57 4.36
C ALA A 55 -6.81 11.96 3.93
N TYR A 56 -6.02 12.66 3.11
CA TYR A 56 -6.41 13.96 2.55
C TYR A 56 -7.61 13.84 1.61
N ALA A 57 -7.63 12.83 0.74
CA ALA A 57 -8.75 12.63 -0.16
C ALA A 57 -10.05 12.31 0.61
N MET A 58 -9.98 11.49 1.67
CA MET A 58 -11.12 11.24 2.54
C MET A 58 -11.62 12.53 3.20
N TYR A 59 -10.71 13.35 3.71
CA TYR A 59 -11.06 14.65 4.30
C TYR A 59 -11.75 15.59 3.29
N TRP A 60 -11.20 15.69 2.07
CA TRP A 60 -11.80 16.46 0.99
C TRP A 60 -13.20 15.95 0.60
N MET A 61 -13.39 14.62 0.61
CA MET A 61 -14.68 14.01 0.37
C MET A 61 -15.68 14.29 1.50
N GLU A 62 -15.28 14.22 2.78
CA GLU A 62 -16.18 14.53 3.90
C GLU A 62 -16.80 15.93 3.75
N HIS A 63 -16.01 16.92 3.32
CA HIS A 63 -16.49 18.27 3.05
C HIS A 63 -17.47 18.34 1.87
N THR A 64 -17.25 17.53 0.83
CA THR A 64 -18.15 17.45 -0.34
C THR A 64 -19.48 16.79 0.00
N TYR A 65 -19.46 15.81 0.90
CA TYR A 65 -20.65 15.08 1.37
C TYR A 65 -21.38 15.78 2.52
N GLY A 66 -20.92 16.96 2.97
CA GLY A 66 -21.54 17.74 4.04
C GLY A 66 -21.48 17.07 5.41
N VAL A 67 -20.48 16.20 5.62
CA VAL A 67 -20.19 15.55 6.90
C VAL A 67 -19.22 16.45 7.68
N ASP A 68 -19.27 16.39 9.01
CA ASP A 68 -18.32 17.10 9.88
C ASP A 68 -16.90 16.57 9.62
N ALA A 69 -16.11 17.36 8.88
CA ALA A 69 -14.85 16.92 8.31
C ALA A 69 -13.73 17.01 9.34
N SER A 70 -13.10 15.88 9.65
CA SER A 70 -11.98 15.84 10.59
C SER A 70 -10.79 15.14 9.96
N LEU A 71 -9.73 15.91 9.70
CA LEU A 71 -8.47 15.39 9.15
C LEU A 71 -7.89 14.32 10.08
N GLU A 72 -7.93 14.54 11.40
CA GLU A 72 -7.46 13.58 12.40
C GLU A 72 -8.21 12.25 12.30
N ARG A 73 -9.55 12.29 12.21
CA ARG A 73 -10.37 11.09 12.04
C ARG A 73 -10.05 10.38 10.72
N CYS A 74 -9.91 11.13 9.63
CA CYS A 74 -9.53 10.58 8.33
C CYS A 74 -8.16 9.88 8.40
N PHE A 75 -7.17 10.47 9.08
CA PHE A 75 -5.87 9.83 9.30
C PHE A 75 -5.97 8.57 10.16
N MET A 76 -6.75 8.59 11.25
CA MET A 76 -6.97 7.42 12.10
C MET A 76 -7.61 6.28 11.30
N LEU A 77 -8.67 6.56 10.54
CA LEU A 77 -9.36 5.55 9.73
C LEU A 77 -8.48 5.04 8.59
N THR A 78 -7.74 5.91 7.91
CA THR A 78 -6.83 5.51 6.82
C THR A 78 -5.71 4.62 7.34
N THR A 79 -5.08 4.98 8.45
CA THR A 79 -3.99 4.18 9.04
C THR A 79 -4.49 2.85 9.59
N PHE A 80 -5.68 2.83 10.19
CA PHE A 80 -6.35 1.60 10.62
C PHE A 80 -6.63 0.66 9.44
N THR A 81 -7.25 1.18 8.38
CA THR A 81 -7.60 0.39 7.17
C THR A 81 -6.39 -0.01 6.33
N ALA A 82 -5.29 0.74 6.38
CA ALA A 82 -4.02 0.40 5.72
C ALA A 82 -3.22 -0.69 6.44
N THR A 83 -3.50 -0.97 7.72
CA THR A 83 -2.75 -1.95 8.52
C THR A 83 -2.65 -3.34 7.89
N PRO A 84 -3.73 -3.96 7.37
CA PRO A 84 -3.67 -5.27 6.72
C PRO A 84 -2.73 -5.27 5.51
N MET A 85 -2.75 -4.20 4.70
CA MET A 85 -1.85 -4.02 3.56
C MET A 85 -0.39 -3.87 3.99
N MET A 86 -0.11 -3.15 5.09
CA MET A 86 1.24 -3.01 5.62
C MET A 86 1.79 -4.34 6.13
N LEU A 87 0.95 -5.13 6.82
CA LEU A 87 1.31 -6.46 7.31
C LEU A 87 1.50 -7.46 6.16
N ALA A 88 0.68 -7.37 5.12
CA ALA A 88 0.84 -8.16 3.90
C ALA A 88 2.20 -7.95 3.22
N GLY A 89 2.84 -6.79 3.47
CA GLY A 89 4.22 -6.53 3.05
C GLY A 89 5.25 -7.56 3.54
N LEU A 90 4.96 -8.31 4.62
CA LEU A 90 5.79 -9.44 5.06
C LEU A 90 5.94 -10.52 3.98
N ALA A 91 4.97 -10.65 3.06
CA ALA A 91 5.08 -11.57 1.93
C ALA A 91 6.33 -11.29 1.08
N GLY A 92 6.76 -10.02 1.04
CA GLY A 92 7.99 -9.61 0.36
C GLY A 92 9.27 -10.28 0.88
N LEU A 93 9.27 -10.92 2.05
CA LEU A 93 10.37 -11.77 2.52
C LEU A 93 10.56 -13.03 1.66
N TYR A 94 9.49 -13.47 1.00
CA TYR A 94 9.49 -14.63 0.12
C TYR A 94 8.86 -14.23 -1.23
N PRO A 95 9.61 -13.53 -2.10
CA PRO A 95 9.09 -12.81 -3.26
C PRO A 95 8.75 -13.77 -4.43
N VAL A 96 7.76 -14.63 -4.18
CA VAL A 96 7.17 -15.54 -5.15
C VAL A 96 5.89 -14.90 -5.66
N MET A 97 5.87 -14.57 -6.95
CA MET A 97 4.79 -13.80 -7.60
C MET A 97 3.38 -14.26 -7.20
N TRP A 98 3.09 -15.56 -7.30
CA TRP A 98 1.75 -16.08 -6.98
C TRP A 98 1.43 -16.05 -5.49
N PHE A 99 2.43 -16.20 -4.62
CA PHE A 99 2.25 -16.07 -3.19
C PHE A 99 1.92 -14.61 -2.82
N ASP A 100 2.69 -13.65 -3.34
CA ASP A 100 2.46 -12.22 -3.11
C ASP A 100 1.08 -11.77 -3.61
N VAL A 101 0.66 -12.25 -4.79
CA VAL A 101 -0.68 -11.97 -5.33
C VAL A 101 -1.77 -12.49 -4.38
N MET A 102 -1.66 -13.72 -3.88
CA MET A 102 -2.66 -14.30 -2.99
C MET A 102 -2.73 -13.57 -1.64
N VAL A 103 -1.58 -13.24 -1.05
CA VAL A 103 -1.52 -12.48 0.21
C VAL A 103 -2.06 -11.06 0.01
N GLY A 104 -1.70 -10.41 -1.10
CA GLY A 104 -2.19 -9.08 -1.46
C GLY A 104 -3.71 -9.04 -1.65
N LEU A 105 -4.29 -10.03 -2.34
CA LEU A 105 -5.74 -10.12 -2.53
C LEU A 105 -6.49 -10.31 -1.21
N ALA A 106 -5.99 -11.17 -0.33
CA ALA A 106 -6.56 -11.36 1.00
C ALA A 106 -6.50 -10.07 1.84
N ALA A 107 -5.38 -9.37 1.79
CA ALA A 107 -5.17 -8.12 2.49
C ALA A 107 -6.08 -6.99 1.98
N ILE A 108 -6.19 -6.82 0.67
CA ILE A 108 -7.10 -5.85 0.04
C ILE A 108 -8.55 -6.14 0.47
N THR A 109 -8.98 -7.40 0.41
CA THR A 109 -10.34 -7.79 0.79
C THR A 109 -10.64 -7.42 2.25
N TYR A 110 -9.69 -7.67 3.15
CA TYR A 110 -9.86 -7.30 4.55
C TYR A 110 -9.80 -5.79 4.78
N THR A 111 -8.93 -5.05 4.07
CA THR A 111 -8.90 -3.59 4.08
C THR A 111 -10.22 -2.98 3.61
N LEU A 112 -10.81 -3.52 2.53
CA LEU A 112 -12.13 -3.08 2.04
C LEU A 112 -13.22 -3.34 3.09
N LYS A 113 -13.21 -4.51 3.73
CA LYS A 113 -14.13 -4.81 4.84
C LYS A 113 -13.98 -3.78 5.96
N LEU A 114 -12.76 -3.52 6.42
CA LEU A 114 -12.49 -2.55 7.50
C LEU A 114 -12.95 -1.15 7.11
N LEU A 115 -12.77 -0.74 5.86
CA LEU A 115 -13.21 0.57 5.37
C LEU A 115 -14.73 0.68 5.41
N ILE A 116 -15.44 -0.29 4.83
CA ILE A 116 -16.90 -0.31 4.76
C ILE A 116 -17.52 -0.30 6.16
N THR A 117 -16.95 -1.06 7.11
CA THR A 117 -17.44 -1.08 8.49
C THR A 117 -16.96 0.10 9.33
N GLY A 118 -15.75 0.60 9.07
CA GLY A 118 -15.10 1.62 9.89
C GLY A 118 -15.62 3.03 9.63
N VAL A 119 -15.96 3.34 8.38
CA VAL A 119 -16.52 4.65 7.98
C VAL A 119 -17.80 4.98 8.77
N PRO A 120 -18.86 4.14 8.80
CA PRO A 120 -20.07 4.45 9.57
C PRO A 120 -19.82 4.60 11.06
N ILE A 121 -19.00 3.71 11.65
CA ILE A 121 -18.73 3.65 13.09
C ILE A 121 -17.99 4.91 13.57
N LEU A 122 -16.88 5.27 12.91
CA LEU A 122 -16.07 6.43 13.32
C LEU A 122 -16.70 7.76 12.87
N GLY A 123 -17.34 7.75 11.70
CA GLY A 123 -18.01 8.91 11.12
C GLY A 123 -19.32 9.29 11.80
N HIS A 124 -19.90 8.40 12.61
CA HIS A 124 -21.24 8.56 13.20
C HIS A 124 -22.32 8.89 12.15
N ILE A 125 -22.21 8.28 10.97
CA ILE A 125 -23.15 8.44 9.86
C ILE A 125 -23.96 7.16 9.66
N SER A 126 -25.17 7.28 9.13
CA SER A 126 -26.03 6.14 8.80
C SER A 126 -25.33 5.16 7.85
N GLU A 127 -25.54 3.86 8.02
CA GLU A 127 -24.89 2.81 7.23
C GLU A 127 -25.02 3.01 5.70
N GLU A 128 -26.19 3.39 5.19
CA GLU A 128 -26.39 3.65 3.75
C GLU A 128 -25.47 4.75 3.21
N ARG A 129 -25.36 5.87 3.95
CA ARG A 129 -24.47 6.98 3.59
C ARG A 129 -23.00 6.59 3.74
N GLY A 130 -22.66 5.85 4.78
CA GLY A 130 -21.30 5.37 5.00
C GLY A 130 -20.85 4.36 3.96
N PHE A 131 -21.75 3.50 3.46
CA PHE A 131 -21.47 2.60 2.36
C PHE A 131 -21.16 3.37 1.06
N MET A 132 -22.02 4.34 0.69
CA MET A 132 -21.79 5.18 -0.50
C MET A 132 -20.48 5.98 -0.43
N PHE A 133 -20.17 6.53 0.74
CA PHE A 133 -18.89 7.19 0.99
C PHE A 133 -17.71 6.22 0.84
N SER A 134 -17.80 5.03 1.45
CA SER A 134 -16.76 4.00 1.37
C SER A 134 -16.47 3.60 -0.06
N MET A 135 -17.49 3.38 -0.89
CA MET A 135 -17.31 3.02 -2.32
C MET A 135 -16.61 4.13 -3.12
N SER A 136 -16.92 5.38 -2.80
CA SER A 136 -16.23 6.53 -3.38
C SER A 136 -14.75 6.55 -2.95
N VAL A 137 -14.46 6.27 -1.67
CA VAL A 137 -13.08 6.18 -1.16
C VAL A 137 -12.32 5.02 -1.80
N VAL A 138 -12.96 3.87 -2.03
CA VAL A 138 -12.38 2.74 -2.77
C VAL A 138 -11.97 3.14 -4.18
N THR A 139 -12.83 3.91 -4.86
CA THR A 139 -12.54 4.41 -6.22
C THR A 139 -11.33 5.33 -6.22
N VAL A 140 -11.23 6.24 -5.25
CA VAL A 140 -10.02 7.07 -5.07
C VAL A 140 -8.80 6.21 -4.74
N GLY A 141 -8.96 5.20 -3.88
CA GLY A 141 -7.92 4.25 -3.53
C GLY A 141 -7.34 3.52 -4.75
N LEU A 142 -8.18 3.16 -5.72
CA LEU A 142 -7.72 2.59 -6.99
C LEU A 142 -6.88 3.59 -7.79
N CYS A 143 -7.29 4.85 -7.87
CA CYS A 143 -6.50 5.90 -8.53
C CYS A 143 -5.15 6.12 -7.84
N VAL A 144 -5.13 6.16 -6.51
CA VAL A 144 -3.89 6.28 -5.71
C VAL A 144 -3.00 5.06 -5.94
N LEU A 145 -3.55 3.84 -6.00
CA LEU A 145 -2.80 2.64 -6.32
C LEU A 145 -2.12 2.74 -7.69
N VAL A 146 -2.84 3.15 -8.74
CA VAL A 146 -2.27 3.32 -10.08
C VAL A 146 -1.18 4.41 -10.07
N ALA A 147 -1.41 5.52 -9.37
CA ALA A 147 -0.40 6.57 -9.23
C ALA A 147 0.86 6.06 -8.52
N VAL A 148 0.73 5.27 -7.46
CA VAL A 148 1.85 4.63 -6.77
C VAL A 148 2.61 3.67 -7.69
N LEU A 149 1.91 2.86 -8.50
CA LEU A 149 2.55 1.98 -9.48
C LEU A 149 3.35 2.79 -10.51
N ALA A 150 2.79 3.87 -11.05
CA ALA A 150 3.48 4.75 -11.99
C ALA A 150 4.71 5.42 -11.36
N ILE A 151 4.57 5.97 -10.15
CA ILE A 151 5.68 6.56 -9.39
C ILE A 151 6.78 5.53 -9.16
N THR A 152 6.42 4.30 -8.79
CA THR A 152 7.37 3.21 -8.55
C THR A 152 8.16 2.88 -9.81
N VAL A 153 7.49 2.78 -10.97
CA VAL A 153 8.16 2.56 -12.26
C VAL A 153 9.13 3.69 -12.58
N ILE A 154 8.72 4.96 -12.40
CA ILE A 154 9.57 6.13 -12.64
C ILE A 154 10.79 6.15 -11.72
N LEU A 155 10.59 5.83 -10.43
CA LEU A 155 11.68 5.75 -9.46
C LEU A 155 12.69 4.70 -9.90
N TRP A 156 12.24 3.49 -10.24
CA TRP A 156 13.12 2.40 -10.64
C TRP A 156 13.75 2.60 -12.02
N SER A 157 13.12 3.36 -12.93
CA SER A 157 13.70 3.61 -14.25
C SER A 157 14.74 4.73 -14.23
N SER A 158 14.57 5.73 -13.36
CA SER A 158 15.26 7.02 -13.50
C SER A 158 16.10 7.43 -12.28
N ILE A 159 15.70 7.05 -11.06
CA ILE A 159 16.33 7.54 -9.82
C ILE A 159 17.09 6.42 -9.10
N THR A 160 16.48 5.24 -8.96
CA THR A 160 17.00 4.10 -8.22
C THR A 160 16.98 2.82 -9.07
N PRO A 161 17.78 2.77 -10.15
CA PRO A 161 17.80 1.61 -11.04
C PRO A 161 18.28 0.34 -10.33
N PRO A 162 17.53 -0.79 -10.45
CA PRO A 162 17.92 -2.04 -9.83
C PRO A 162 19.15 -2.62 -10.52
N VAL A 163 20.11 -3.09 -9.73
CA VAL A 163 21.30 -3.79 -10.23
C VAL A 163 21.19 -5.25 -9.81
N PHE A 164 21.06 -6.14 -10.79
CA PHE A 164 20.84 -7.55 -10.56
C PHE A 164 22.14 -8.34 -10.49
N ILE A 165 22.17 -9.32 -9.60
CA ILE A 165 23.21 -10.35 -9.52
C ILE A 165 22.61 -11.63 -10.11
N ARG A 166 23.36 -12.27 -11.01
CA ARG A 166 23.08 -13.62 -11.50
C ARG A 166 23.90 -14.63 -10.73
#